data_AF-A0A7C1IVF1-F1
#
_entry.id   AF-A0A7C1IVF1-F1
#
_cell.length_a   1.000
_cell.length_b   1.000
_cell.length_c   1.000
_cell.angle_alpha   90.00
_cell.angle_beta   90.00
_cell.angle_gamma   90.00
#
_symmetry.space_group_name_H-M   'P 1'
#
loop_
_entity.id
_entity.type
_entity.pdbx_description
1 polymer ?
#
loop_
_entity_poly.entity_id
_entity_poly.type
_entity_poly.pdbx_seq_one_letter_code
_entity_poly.pdbx_strand_id
1 'polypeptide(L)'
;MDGWKILGAPGISDGGAHSVSLFATAAGNIYSAFRETGNSNRTAVMRYFEDEWIYVGTRDFSSANVSDIAMYVYDETPYVAYKDPSFAYSVTCARNKTGNWEIPGYQISNGEASFIDIHFDENVQMPYIVFQDGATGKKAAVVRYSGAY
;
A
#
# COMPACT_ATOMS: atom_id res chain seq x y z
N MET A 1 5.32 31.88 -11.04
CA MET A 1 4.37 31.12 -11.87
C MET A 1 4.11 29.85 -11.11
N ASP A 2 3.00 29.84 -10.40
CA ASP A 2 2.60 28.76 -9.50
C ASP A 2 1.63 27.87 -10.25
N GLY A 3 1.85 26.56 -10.20
CA GLY A 3 1.10 25.59 -10.97
C GLY A 3 1.65 24.18 -10.76
N TRP A 4 0.91 23.19 -11.25
CA TRP A 4 1.31 21.79 -11.20
C TRP A 4 2.61 21.58 -11.99
N LYS A 5 3.59 20.94 -11.35
CA LYS A 5 4.85 20.54 -11.96
C LYS A 5 5.05 19.04 -11.74
N ILE A 6 5.72 18.40 -12.69
CA ILE A 6 6.18 17.03 -12.53
C ILE A 6 7.22 17.03 -11.40
N LEU A 7 7.08 16.09 -10.47
CA LEU A 7 8.05 15.85 -9.41
C LEU A 7 8.99 14.72 -9.85
N GLY A 8 10.24 15.04 -10.14
CA GLY A 8 11.19 14.12 -10.77
C GLY A 8 10.92 13.91 -12.26
N ALA A 9 11.06 12.67 -12.73
CA ALA A 9 10.79 12.29 -14.11
C ALA A 9 9.31 11.88 -14.33
N PRO A 10 8.73 12.15 -15.52
CA PRO A 10 7.42 11.61 -15.88
C PRO A 10 7.48 10.09 -16.05
N GLY A 11 6.42 9.39 -15.62
CA GLY A 11 6.29 7.94 -15.83
C GLY A 11 7.24 7.14 -14.93
N ILE A 12 6.96 7.10 -13.63
CA ILE A 12 7.84 6.46 -12.63
C ILE A 12 7.79 4.93 -12.63
N SER A 13 6.77 4.31 -13.25
CA SER A 13 6.56 2.86 -13.29
C SER A 13 7.09 2.22 -14.58
N ASP A 14 7.45 0.94 -14.53
CA ASP A 14 7.95 0.16 -15.69
C ASP A 14 6.81 -0.18 -16.68
N GLY A 15 5.55 -0.09 -16.23
CA GLY A 15 4.36 -0.30 -17.07
C GLY A 15 3.15 0.53 -16.65
N GLY A 16 1.97 0.17 -17.12
CA GLY A 16 0.72 0.86 -16.78
C GLY A 16 0.41 0.75 -15.29
N ALA A 17 0.27 1.88 -14.61
CA ALA A 17 -0.03 1.95 -13.19
C ALA A 17 -1.54 1.93 -12.91
N HIS A 18 -1.95 1.18 -11.89
CA HIS A 18 -3.33 1.11 -11.41
C HIS A 18 -3.35 1.11 -9.88
N SER A 19 -4.52 1.38 -9.28
CA SER A 19 -4.70 1.35 -7.82
C SER A 19 -3.60 2.16 -7.12
N VAL A 20 -3.52 3.45 -7.44
CA VAL A 20 -2.43 4.33 -6.98
C VAL A 20 -2.75 4.91 -5.60
N SER A 21 -1.73 5.05 -4.76
CA SER A 21 -1.80 5.68 -3.44
C SER A 21 -0.53 6.51 -3.22
N LEU A 22 -0.66 7.70 -2.63
CA LEU A 22 0.46 8.59 -2.31
C LEU A 22 0.46 8.90 -0.82
N PHE A 23 1.64 9.01 -0.23
CA PHE A 23 1.80 9.51 1.13
C PHE A 23 2.99 10.48 1.22
N ALA A 24 2.81 11.61 1.90
CA ALA A 24 3.88 12.54 2.20
C ALA A 24 4.12 12.53 3.72
N THR A 25 5.33 12.17 4.15
CA THR A 25 5.69 12.12 5.56
C THR A 25 5.90 13.52 6.12
N ALA A 26 5.81 13.66 7.44
CA ALA A 26 6.11 14.94 8.11
C ALA A 26 7.56 15.41 7.89
N ALA A 27 8.48 14.48 7.58
CA ALA A 27 9.86 14.78 7.21
C ALA A 27 10.01 15.27 5.75
N GLY A 28 8.92 15.27 4.98
CA GLY A 28 8.90 15.70 3.58
C GLY A 28 9.23 14.60 2.57
N ASN A 29 9.39 13.34 3.01
CA ASN A 29 9.58 12.22 2.11
C ASN A 29 8.26 11.85 1.44
N ILE A 30 8.28 11.56 0.15
CA ILE A 30 7.08 11.24 -0.62
C ILE A 30 7.18 9.80 -1.10
N TYR A 31 6.11 9.05 -0.87
CA TYR A 31 5.98 7.66 -1.27
C TYR A 31 4.78 7.49 -2.19
N SER A 32 4.89 6.60 -3.17
CA SER A 32 3.81 6.19 -4.05
C SER A 32 3.73 4.66 -4.08
N ALA A 33 2.55 4.10 -3.89
CA ALA A 33 2.25 2.68 -4.06
C ALA A 33 1.28 2.50 -5.22
N PHE A 34 1.51 1.48 -6.04
CA PHE A 34 0.67 1.17 -7.19
C PHE A 34 0.90 -0.27 -7.62
N ARG A 35 -0.03 -0.84 -8.38
CA ARG A 35 0.27 -2.05 -9.17
C ARG A 35 0.66 -1.65 -10.59
N GLU A 36 1.58 -2.39 -11.18
CA GLU A 36 2.04 -2.10 -12.54
C GLU A 36 2.04 -3.33 -13.46
N THR A 37 1.69 -3.12 -14.73
CA THR A 37 1.71 -4.20 -15.74
C THR A 37 3.15 -4.67 -16.05
N GLY A 38 4.15 -3.81 -15.83
CA GLY A 38 5.57 -4.12 -16.06
C GLY A 38 6.12 -5.23 -15.14
N ASN A 39 5.42 -5.52 -14.05
CA ASN A 39 5.77 -6.58 -13.10
C ASN A 39 4.57 -7.49 -12.77
N SER A 40 3.90 -8.01 -13.81
CA SER A 40 2.78 -8.98 -13.65
C SER A 40 1.61 -8.45 -12.79
N ASN A 41 1.34 -7.14 -12.80
CA ASN A 41 0.32 -6.51 -11.95
C ASN A 41 0.54 -6.73 -10.44
N ARG A 42 1.80 -6.85 -10.00
CA ARG A 42 2.16 -6.83 -8.57
C ARG A 42 2.26 -5.39 -8.06
N THR A 43 2.15 -5.24 -6.74
CA THR A 43 2.40 -3.97 -6.06
C THR A 43 3.88 -3.60 -6.14
N ALA A 44 4.15 -2.33 -6.40
CA ALA A 44 5.42 -1.68 -6.18
C ALA A 44 5.21 -0.46 -5.29
N VAL A 45 6.25 -0.11 -4.54
CA VAL A 45 6.32 1.16 -3.81
C VAL A 45 7.56 1.89 -4.25
N MET A 46 7.45 3.18 -4.49
CA MET A 46 8.57 4.06 -4.78
C MET A 46 8.61 5.22 -3.79
N ARG A 47 9.80 5.70 -3.46
CA ARG A 47 10.02 6.94 -2.70
C ARG A 47 10.75 7.97 -3.55
N TYR A 48 10.43 9.24 -3.36
CA TYR A 48 11.15 10.36 -3.96
C TYR A 48 12.35 10.72 -3.09
N PHE A 49 13.55 10.67 -3.65
CA PHE A 49 14.81 10.93 -2.97
C PHE A 49 15.83 11.49 -3.96
N GLU A 50 16.52 12.57 -3.60
CA GLU A 50 17.56 13.21 -4.43
C GLU A 50 17.12 13.47 -5.89
N ASP A 51 15.92 14.03 -6.06
CA ASP A 51 15.29 14.32 -7.35
C ASP A 51 14.94 13.12 -8.24
N GLU A 52 15.02 11.90 -7.69
CA GLU A 52 14.67 10.66 -8.37
C GLU A 52 13.62 9.84 -7.62
N TRP A 53 12.86 9.03 -8.37
CA TRP A 53 11.98 8.02 -7.80
C TRP A 53 12.70 6.69 -7.78
N ILE A 54 12.80 6.08 -6.60
CA ILE A 54 13.47 4.80 -6.40
C ILE A 54 12.53 3.80 -5.75
N TYR A 55 12.61 2.53 -6.18
CA TYR A 55 11.80 1.47 -5.58
C TYR A 55 12.20 1.21 -4.12
N VAL A 56 11.19 0.97 -3.29
CA VAL A 56 11.34 0.59 -1.88
C VAL A 56 11.32 -0.93 -1.78
N GLY A 57 12.50 -1.54 -1.65
CA GLY A 57 12.66 -2.99 -1.56
C GLY A 57 12.38 -3.73 -2.88
N THR A 58 12.18 -5.05 -2.78
CA THR A 58 11.80 -5.88 -3.94
C THR A 58 10.35 -5.64 -4.34
N ARG A 59 9.99 -5.99 -5.58
CA ARG A 59 8.63 -5.80 -6.14
C ARG A 59 7.81 -7.09 -6.21
N ASP A 60 8.29 -8.16 -5.59
CA ASP A 60 7.68 -9.49 -5.57
C ASP A 60 6.99 -9.82 -4.25
N PHE A 61 6.82 -8.83 -3.37
CA PHE A 61 6.20 -9.00 -2.05
C PHE A 61 4.68 -9.24 -2.09
N SER A 62 4.03 -8.97 -3.23
CA SER A 62 2.61 -9.26 -3.44
C SER A 62 2.41 -10.40 -4.44
N SER A 63 1.22 -11.02 -4.39
CA SER A 63 0.73 -11.85 -5.48
C SER A 63 0.53 -11.04 -6.76
N ALA A 64 0.38 -11.73 -7.89
CA ALA A 64 0.06 -11.09 -9.17
C ALA A 64 -1.43 -10.68 -9.23
N ASN A 65 -1.72 -9.59 -9.94
CA ASN A 65 -3.08 -9.07 -10.16
C ASN A 65 -3.82 -8.62 -8.89
N VAL A 66 -3.08 -8.10 -7.90
CA VAL A 66 -3.67 -7.40 -6.75
C VAL A 66 -4.46 -6.16 -7.19
N SER A 67 -5.30 -5.61 -6.32
CA SER A 67 -6.07 -4.38 -6.58
C SER A 67 -6.39 -3.65 -5.27
N ASP A 68 -7.12 -2.54 -5.33
CA ASP A 68 -7.52 -1.72 -4.16
C ASP A 68 -6.38 -1.51 -3.16
N ILE A 69 -5.30 -0.89 -3.64
CA ILE A 69 -4.10 -0.60 -2.84
C ILE A 69 -4.31 0.71 -2.07
N ALA A 70 -4.01 0.67 -0.78
CA ALA A 70 -3.91 1.84 0.08
C ALA A 70 -2.60 1.80 0.87
N MET A 71 -1.99 2.96 1.09
CA MET A 71 -0.70 3.06 1.79
C MET A 71 -0.70 4.19 2.83
N TYR A 72 -0.11 3.88 3.99
CA TYR A 72 0.32 4.86 4.99
C TYR A 72 1.81 4.67 5.27
N VAL A 73 2.55 5.75 5.53
CA VAL A 73 3.97 5.66 5.93
C VAL A 73 4.13 6.22 7.32
N TYR A 74 4.54 5.38 8.27
CA TYR A 74 4.86 5.79 9.64
C TYR A 74 6.34 5.55 9.89
N ASP A 75 7.06 6.59 10.33
CA ASP A 75 8.50 6.52 10.60
C ASP A 75 9.28 5.88 9.43
N GLU A 76 9.05 6.40 8.22
CA GLU A 76 9.63 5.93 6.94
C GLU A 76 9.35 4.45 6.59
N THR A 77 8.48 3.78 7.37
CA THR A 77 8.00 2.43 7.14
C THR A 77 6.68 2.48 6.38
N PRO A 78 6.63 2.12 5.09
CA PRO A 78 5.37 1.98 4.37
C PRO A 78 4.59 0.76 4.88
N TYR A 79 3.30 0.94 5.10
CA TYR A 79 2.29 -0.09 5.30
C TYR A 79 1.34 -0.06 4.11
N VAL A 80 1.20 -1.19 3.42
CA VAL A 80 0.43 -1.30 2.18
C VAL A 80 -0.64 -2.36 2.36
N ALA A 81 -1.90 -1.94 2.37
CA ALA A 81 -3.06 -2.84 2.36
C ALA A 81 -3.54 -3.01 0.91
N TYR A 82 -3.86 -4.24 0.51
CA TYR A 82 -4.32 -4.53 -0.84
C TYR A 82 -5.24 -5.74 -0.90
N LYS A 83 -6.10 -5.76 -1.92
CA LYS A 83 -7.00 -6.88 -2.25
C LYS A 83 -6.20 -7.97 -2.94
N ASP A 84 -6.09 -9.13 -2.30
CA ASP A 84 -5.20 -10.19 -2.71
C ASP A 84 -5.95 -11.38 -3.34
N PRO A 85 -5.85 -11.61 -4.66
CA PRO A 85 -6.53 -12.71 -5.34
C PRO A 85 -6.04 -14.09 -4.88
N SER A 86 -4.81 -14.21 -4.35
CA SER A 86 -4.30 -15.48 -3.81
C SER A 86 -5.00 -15.89 -2.50
N PHE A 87 -5.71 -14.97 -1.85
CA PHE A 87 -6.44 -15.20 -0.61
C PHE A 87 -7.93 -14.91 -0.78
N ALA A 88 -8.52 -15.39 -1.87
CA ALA A 88 -9.94 -15.21 -2.19
C ALA A 88 -10.39 -13.74 -2.16
N TYR A 89 -9.51 -12.84 -2.61
CA TYR A 89 -9.73 -11.40 -2.63
C TYR A 89 -9.91 -10.76 -1.24
N SER A 90 -9.39 -11.39 -0.20
CA SER A 90 -9.26 -10.79 1.11
C SER A 90 -8.19 -9.70 1.12
N VAL A 91 -8.25 -8.81 2.12
CA VAL A 91 -7.15 -7.88 2.42
C VAL A 91 -5.89 -8.64 2.87
N THR A 92 -4.74 -8.28 2.31
CA THR A 92 -3.39 -8.56 2.82
C THR A 92 -2.72 -7.22 3.16
N CYS A 93 -1.93 -7.18 4.24
CA CYS A 93 -1.15 -5.99 4.62
C CYS A 93 0.33 -6.34 4.62
N ALA A 94 1.13 -5.57 3.87
CA ALA A 94 2.59 -5.65 3.81
C ALA A 94 3.23 -4.42 4.47
N ARG A 95 4.45 -4.56 5.00
CA ARG A 95 5.25 -3.43 5.49
C ARG A 95 6.74 -3.59 5.14
N ASN A 96 7.50 -2.49 5.09
CA ASN A 96 8.96 -2.53 4.88
C ASN A 96 9.71 -1.68 5.91
N LYS A 97 10.27 -2.31 6.96
CA LYS A 97 11.00 -1.61 8.04
C LYS A 97 12.51 -1.48 7.78
N THR A 98 13.12 -2.47 7.13
CA THR A 98 14.59 -2.65 7.07
C THR A 98 15.12 -2.83 5.65
N GLY A 99 14.35 -2.41 4.65
CA GLY A 99 14.63 -2.65 3.23
C GLY A 99 14.00 -3.93 2.70
N ASN A 100 13.53 -4.82 3.57
CA ASN A 100 12.82 -6.05 3.21
C ASN A 100 11.33 -5.96 3.53
N TRP A 101 10.51 -6.48 2.63
CA TRP A 101 9.07 -6.59 2.83
C TRP A 101 8.72 -7.73 3.77
N GLU A 102 7.82 -7.45 4.71
CA GLU A 102 7.21 -8.39 5.64
C GLU A 102 5.69 -8.35 5.48
N ILE A 103 5.02 -9.48 5.71
CA ILE A 103 3.55 -9.55 5.70
C ILE A 103 3.03 -9.69 7.13
N PRO A 104 2.65 -8.58 7.80
CA PRO A 104 2.04 -8.63 9.14
C PRO A 104 0.68 -9.34 9.17
N GLY A 105 -0.04 -9.43 8.05
CA GLY A 105 -1.33 -10.12 8.02
C GLY A 105 -1.79 -10.53 6.62
N TYR A 106 -2.18 -11.80 6.49
CA TYR A 106 -2.93 -12.35 5.37
C TYR A 106 -4.39 -12.57 5.79
N GLN A 107 -5.31 -12.68 4.82
CA GLN A 107 -6.71 -13.03 5.07
C GLN A 107 -7.38 -12.15 6.15
N ILE A 108 -7.10 -10.85 6.14
CA ILE A 108 -7.54 -9.90 7.17
C ILE A 108 -9.07 -9.69 7.14
N SER A 109 -9.73 -9.89 6.00
CA SER A 109 -11.18 -9.80 5.85
C SER A 109 -11.83 -11.18 5.77
N ASN A 110 -13.04 -11.31 6.32
CA ASN A 110 -13.77 -12.59 6.32
C ASN A 110 -14.37 -12.93 4.94
N GLY A 111 -14.55 -11.93 4.07
CA GLY A 111 -14.97 -12.11 2.69
C GLY A 111 -14.13 -11.26 1.74
N GLU A 112 -14.57 -11.21 0.48
CA GLU A 112 -13.99 -10.32 -0.53
C GLU A 112 -14.04 -8.87 -0.03
N ALA A 113 -12.88 -8.23 -0.03
CA ALA A 113 -12.74 -6.82 0.31
C ALA A 113 -12.85 -5.93 -0.93
N SER A 114 -13.33 -4.71 -0.75
CA SER A 114 -13.27 -3.65 -1.76
C SER A 114 -13.16 -2.29 -1.09
N PHE A 115 -12.72 -1.26 -1.82
CA PHE A 115 -12.58 0.11 -1.28
C PHE A 115 -11.73 0.15 0.00
N ILE A 116 -10.57 -0.51 -0.05
CA ILE A 116 -9.63 -0.62 1.07
C ILE A 116 -9.01 0.75 1.32
N ASP A 117 -8.91 1.13 2.59
CA ASP A 117 -8.14 2.27 3.06
C ASP A 117 -7.39 1.91 4.36
N ILE A 118 -6.26 2.56 4.61
CA ILE A 118 -5.40 2.30 5.77
C ILE A 118 -4.98 3.62 6.42
N HIS A 119 -5.03 3.64 7.75
CA HIS A 119 -4.48 4.72 8.56
C HIS A 119 -3.62 4.16 9.67
N PHE A 120 -2.71 4.95 10.21
CA PHE A 120 -1.86 4.56 11.32
C PHE A 120 -2.11 5.48 12.52
N ASP A 121 -2.46 4.91 13.66
CA ASP A 121 -2.55 5.66 14.90
C ASP A 121 -1.16 5.73 15.53
N GLU A 122 -0.56 6.91 15.49
CA GLU A 122 0.80 7.15 15.99
C GLU A 122 0.90 7.06 17.52
N ASN A 123 -0.21 7.22 18.25
CA ASN A 123 -0.21 7.15 19.71
C ASN A 123 -0.12 5.71 20.21
N VAL A 124 -0.85 4.79 19.56
CA VAL A 124 -0.81 3.35 19.90
C VAL A 124 0.13 2.57 19.00
N GLN A 125 0.73 3.23 18.02
CA GLN A 125 1.64 2.69 17.00
C GLN A 125 1.06 1.50 16.23
N MET A 126 -0.17 1.60 15.72
CA MET A 126 -0.84 0.49 15.02
C MET A 126 -1.59 0.94 13.76
N PRO A 127 -1.56 0.14 12.69
CA PRO A 127 -2.41 0.36 11.53
C PRO A 127 -3.85 -0.10 11.77
N TYR A 128 -4.78 0.68 11.23
CA TYR A 128 -6.20 0.39 11.10
C TYR A 128 -6.54 0.32 9.62
N ILE A 129 -7.29 -0.71 9.23
CA ILE A 129 -7.72 -0.89 7.84
C ILE A 129 -9.24 -0.88 7.82
N VAL A 130 -9.82 -0.08 6.93
CA VAL A 130 -11.25 -0.08 6.62
C VAL A 130 -11.46 -0.62 5.22
N PHE A 131 -12.53 -1.40 5.04
CA PHE A 131 -12.89 -1.97 3.75
C PHE A 131 -14.38 -2.27 3.70
N GLN A 132 -14.95 -2.32 2.49
CA GLN A 132 -16.24 -2.96 2.24
C GLN A 132 -16.06 -4.48 2.30
N ASP A 133 -16.85 -5.15 3.12
CA ASP A 133 -16.74 -6.58 3.37
C ASP A 133 -17.91 -7.36 2.75
N GLY A 134 -17.58 -8.25 1.81
CA GLY A 134 -18.53 -9.15 1.18
C GLY A 134 -19.22 -10.11 2.15
N ALA A 135 -18.55 -10.51 3.24
CA ALA A 135 -19.11 -11.44 4.22
C ALA A 135 -20.18 -10.79 5.13
N THR A 136 -20.19 -9.46 5.24
CA THR A 136 -21.14 -8.71 6.06
C THR A 136 -22.17 -7.94 5.22
N GLY A 137 -22.44 -8.42 4.00
CA GLY A 137 -23.44 -7.83 3.11
C GLY A 137 -22.98 -6.51 2.50
N LYS A 138 -21.69 -6.40 2.15
CA LYS A 138 -21.05 -5.21 1.56
C LYS A 138 -21.10 -3.98 2.48
N LYS A 139 -21.06 -4.20 3.80
CA LYS A 139 -20.95 -3.13 4.80
C LYS A 139 -19.49 -2.81 5.06
N ALA A 140 -19.23 -1.62 5.60
CA ALA A 140 -17.90 -1.26 6.05
C ALA A 140 -17.51 -2.10 7.28
N ALA A 141 -16.30 -2.64 7.27
CA ALA A 141 -15.65 -3.26 8.41
C ALA A 141 -14.34 -2.51 8.69
N VAL A 142 -13.99 -2.38 9.97
CA VAL A 142 -12.71 -1.81 10.41
C VAL A 142 -12.01 -2.85 11.24
N VAL A 143 -10.73 -3.06 10.94
CA VAL A 143 -9.84 -3.93 11.69
C VAL A 143 -8.65 -3.14 12.16
N ARG A 144 -8.07 -3.55 13.28
CA ARG A 144 -6.78 -3.05 13.76
C ARG A 144 -5.80 -4.19 13.84
N TYR A 145 -4.54 -3.93 13.55
CA TYR A 145 -3.48 -4.89 13.88
C TYR A 145 -3.37 -5.04 15.40
N SER A 146 -3.15 -6.26 15.88
CA SER A 146 -3.03 -6.56 17.32
C SER A 146 -1.79 -7.37 17.68
N GLY A 147 -0.82 -7.49 16.77
CA GLY A 147 0.47 -8.14 17.05
C GLY A 147 1.42 -7.23 17.83
N ALA A 148 2.38 -7.81 18.53
CA ALA A 148 3.48 -7.06 19.12
C ALA A 148 4.46 -6.58 18.03
N TYR A 149 5.00 -5.38 18.20
CA TYR A 149 5.91 -4.73 17.25
C TYR A 149 7.33 -5.26 17.28
#